data_AF-A0A2D3D4H6-F1
#
_entry.id   AF-A0A2D3D4H6-F1
#
_cell.length_a   1.000
_cell.length_b   1.000
_cell.length_c   1.000
_cell.angle_alpha   90.00
_cell.angle_beta   90.00
_cell.angle_gamma   90.00
#
_symmetry.space_group_name_H-M   'P 1'
#
loop_
_entity.id
_entity.type
_entity.pdbx_description
1 polymer ?
#
loop_
_entity_poly.entity_id
_entity_poly.type
_entity_poly.pdbx_seq_one_letter_code
_entity_poly.pdbx_strand_id
1 'polypeptide(L)'
;MALIGTLTHATTGMPTHIDDTYDVQSILVLGLNLRETKNANEAIEIIHRALPHPTVLLVEQDRKTLVSLAIPRKSLAEHGAMVVGYHAQTGWVDAYAPDTQALWEKLPYEAQPHGDLLAYAQGLGQNLALWNLREWVGDHARIAPSGMSNIREPLIRLETLNAQISQLRALRRNPDTPLRESSRLRVQEHRLIQDAMALAECIQGALR
;
A
#
# COMPACT_ATOMS: atom_id res chain seq x y z
N MET A 1 -8.34 -19.87 1.14
CA MET A 1 -7.73 -19.05 0.08
C MET A 1 -8.20 -19.59 -1.25
N ALA A 2 -8.69 -18.73 -2.12
CA ALA A 2 -9.10 -19.07 -3.48
C ALA A 2 -8.35 -18.19 -4.48
N LEU A 3 -7.84 -18.78 -5.57
CA LEU A 3 -7.34 -18.01 -6.69
C LEU A 3 -8.55 -17.41 -7.42
N ILE A 4 -8.66 -16.09 -7.41
CA ILE A 4 -9.74 -15.37 -8.12
C ILE A 4 -9.35 -15.21 -9.58
N GLY A 5 -8.09 -14.88 -9.85
CA GLY A 5 -7.59 -14.74 -11.20
C GLY A 5 -6.09 -14.52 -11.27
N THR A 6 -5.57 -14.60 -12.48
CA THR A 6 -4.18 -14.32 -12.80
C THR A 6 -4.14 -13.33 -13.95
N LEU A 7 -3.45 -12.21 -13.74
CA LEU A 7 -3.18 -11.25 -14.81
C LEU A 7 -1.87 -11.63 -15.48
N THR A 8 -1.95 -11.93 -16.76
CA THR A 8 -0.82 -12.23 -17.65
C THR A 8 -0.97 -11.43 -18.94
N HIS A 9 0.09 -11.35 -19.74
CA HIS A 9 -0.01 -10.78 -21.08
C HIS A 9 -1.17 -11.40 -21.90
N ALA A 10 -1.39 -12.71 -21.80
CA ALA A 10 -2.46 -13.38 -22.53
C ALA A 10 -3.89 -12.98 -22.08
N THR A 11 -4.06 -12.59 -20.81
CA THR A 11 -5.38 -12.24 -20.26
C THR A 11 -5.66 -10.74 -20.28
N THR A 12 -4.63 -9.90 -20.28
CA THR A 12 -4.76 -8.44 -20.19
C THR A 12 -4.27 -7.69 -21.42
N GLY A 13 -3.44 -8.31 -22.27
CA GLY A 13 -2.71 -7.65 -23.34
C GLY A 13 -1.54 -6.77 -22.86
N MET A 14 -1.32 -6.64 -21.55
CA MET A 14 -0.20 -5.87 -21.01
C MET A 14 1.12 -6.62 -21.17
N PRO A 15 2.20 -5.98 -21.65
CA PRO A 15 3.53 -6.57 -21.67
C PRO A 15 4.00 -7.06 -20.29
N THR A 16 4.80 -8.13 -20.28
CA THR A 16 5.57 -8.54 -19.10
C THR A 16 6.71 -7.56 -18.85
N HIS A 17 7.17 -7.45 -17.61
CA HIS A 17 8.30 -6.60 -17.25
C HIS A 17 9.45 -7.44 -16.67
N ILE A 18 10.61 -7.43 -17.31
CA ILE A 18 11.81 -8.13 -16.84
C ILE A 18 13.01 -7.19 -16.97
N ASP A 19 13.64 -6.86 -15.85
CA ASP A 19 14.87 -6.07 -15.78
C ASP A 19 15.81 -6.61 -14.68
N ASP A 20 16.85 -5.86 -14.31
CA ASP A 20 17.80 -6.28 -13.27
C ASP A 20 17.18 -6.37 -11.86
N THR A 21 16.05 -5.72 -11.64
CA THR A 21 15.38 -5.61 -10.34
C THR A 21 14.13 -6.49 -10.24
N TYR A 22 13.31 -6.54 -11.27
CA TYR A 22 11.98 -7.13 -11.30
C TYR A 22 11.88 -8.22 -12.37
N ASP A 23 11.06 -9.23 -12.05
CA ASP A 23 10.65 -10.29 -12.98
C ASP A 23 9.14 -10.48 -12.83
N VAL A 24 8.37 -9.65 -13.55
CA VAL A 24 6.91 -9.60 -13.49
C VAL A 24 6.32 -10.14 -14.78
N GLN A 25 6.10 -11.46 -14.79
CA GLN A 25 5.43 -12.17 -15.88
C GLN A 25 3.95 -12.40 -15.62
N SER A 26 3.53 -12.34 -14.35
CA SER A 26 2.13 -12.46 -13.95
C SER A 26 1.86 -11.72 -12.64
N ILE A 27 0.59 -11.42 -12.38
CA ILE A 27 0.09 -10.92 -11.09
C ILE A 27 -1.00 -11.87 -10.60
N LEU A 28 -0.89 -12.33 -9.36
CA LEU A 28 -1.86 -13.22 -8.74
C LEU A 28 -2.90 -12.40 -7.96
N VAL A 29 -4.19 -12.66 -8.18
CA VAL A 29 -5.28 -12.06 -7.40
C VAL A 29 -5.95 -13.16 -6.59
N LEU A 30 -5.81 -13.09 -5.26
CA LEU A 30 -6.25 -14.12 -4.33
C LEU A 30 -7.31 -13.58 -3.37
N GLY A 31 -8.34 -14.39 -3.13
CA GLY A 31 -9.35 -14.17 -2.11
C GLY A 31 -9.01 -14.95 -0.84
N LEU A 32 -9.07 -14.27 0.30
CA LEU A 32 -8.84 -14.84 1.61
C LEU A 32 -10.00 -14.53 2.53
N ASN A 33 -10.76 -15.55 2.90
CA ASN A 33 -11.74 -15.44 3.96
C ASN A 33 -11.13 -15.95 5.27
N LEU A 34 -10.96 -15.05 6.25
CA LEU A 34 -10.40 -15.36 7.55
C LEU A 34 -11.49 -15.54 8.59
N ARG A 35 -11.28 -16.49 9.51
CA ARG A 35 -12.20 -16.71 10.64
C ARG A 35 -12.13 -15.60 11.68
N GLU A 36 -10.94 -15.02 11.85
CA GLU A 36 -10.65 -13.96 12.81
C GLU A 36 -9.58 -13.03 12.25
N THR A 37 -9.51 -11.80 12.76
CA THR A 37 -8.57 -10.77 12.27
C THR A 37 -7.24 -10.77 13.01
N LYS A 38 -7.13 -11.49 14.13
CA LYS A 38 -6.00 -11.41 15.07
C LYS A 38 -4.64 -11.66 14.42
N ASN A 39 -4.55 -12.69 13.57
CA ASN A 39 -3.31 -13.10 12.91
C ASN A 39 -3.32 -12.80 11.39
N ALA A 40 -4.15 -11.85 10.96
CA ALA A 40 -4.35 -11.58 9.54
C ALA A 40 -3.07 -11.06 8.88
N ASN A 41 -2.34 -10.18 9.56
CA ASN A 41 -1.10 -9.60 9.04
C ASN A 41 -0.02 -10.67 8.88
N GLU A 42 0.18 -11.58 9.85
CA GLU A 42 1.16 -12.64 9.69
C GLU A 42 0.79 -13.58 8.53
N ALA A 43 -0.50 -13.91 8.37
CA ALA A 43 -0.96 -14.72 7.24
C ALA A 43 -0.69 -14.04 5.89
N ILE A 44 -0.98 -12.74 5.78
CA ILE A 44 -0.71 -11.92 4.59
C ILE A 44 0.79 -11.91 4.28
N GLU A 45 1.64 -11.66 5.27
CA GLU A 45 3.10 -11.63 5.10
C GLU A 45 3.67 -12.97 4.64
N ILE A 46 3.19 -14.08 5.23
CA ILE A 46 3.61 -15.44 4.84
C ILE A 46 3.26 -15.69 3.37
N ILE A 47 2.05 -15.34 2.94
CA ILE A 47 1.60 -15.56 1.56
C ILE A 47 2.42 -14.72 0.58
N HIS A 48 2.60 -13.43 0.87
CA HIS A 48 3.40 -12.54 0.03
C HIS A 48 4.85 -12.99 -0.12
N ARG A 49 5.42 -13.59 0.93
CA ARG A 49 6.78 -14.16 0.88
C ARG A 49 6.87 -15.49 0.16
N ALA A 50 5.80 -16.26 0.13
CA ALA A 50 5.79 -17.60 -0.47
C ALA A 50 5.66 -17.57 -2.00
N LEU A 51 5.23 -16.43 -2.58
CA LEU A 51 4.92 -16.32 -4.00
C LEU A 51 5.96 -15.46 -4.73
N PRO A 52 6.61 -15.98 -5.80
CA PRO A 52 7.61 -15.23 -6.57
C PRO A 52 6.99 -14.27 -7.61
N HIS A 53 5.71 -13.94 -7.46
CA HIS A 53 4.96 -13.05 -8.35
C HIS A 53 4.31 -11.93 -7.54
N PRO A 54 4.10 -10.74 -8.13
CA PRO A 54 3.24 -9.75 -7.50
C PRO A 54 1.88 -10.36 -7.14
N THR A 55 1.45 -10.11 -5.91
CA THR A 55 0.25 -10.72 -5.35
C THR A 55 -0.67 -9.64 -4.80
N VAL A 56 -1.93 -9.66 -5.20
CA VAL A 56 -3.02 -8.86 -4.64
C VAL A 56 -3.89 -9.80 -3.82
N LEU A 57 -4.06 -9.48 -2.54
CA LEU A 57 -4.92 -10.20 -1.61
C LEU A 57 -6.14 -9.34 -1.30
N LEU A 58 -7.33 -9.89 -1.58
CA LEU A 58 -8.58 -9.43 -1.02
C LEU A 58 -8.87 -10.28 0.21
N VAL A 59 -8.74 -9.68 1.39
CA VAL A 59 -8.93 -10.37 2.67
C VAL A 59 -10.24 -9.92 3.29
N GLU A 60 -11.10 -10.87 3.61
CA GLU A 60 -12.44 -10.65 4.13
C GLU A 60 -12.62 -11.34 5.48
N GLN A 61 -13.29 -10.66 6.40
CA GLN A 61 -13.75 -11.20 7.68
C GLN A 61 -15.05 -10.49 8.06
N ASP A 62 -16.16 -11.22 8.06
CA ASP A 62 -17.52 -10.66 8.21
C ASP A 62 -17.78 -9.47 7.26
N ARG A 63 -17.93 -8.25 7.80
CA ARG A 63 -18.15 -7.01 7.05
C ARG A 63 -16.86 -6.23 6.78
N LYS A 64 -15.72 -6.74 7.25
CA LYS A 64 -14.44 -6.07 7.13
C LYS A 64 -13.69 -6.63 5.95
N THR A 65 -13.08 -5.73 5.20
CA THR A 65 -12.22 -6.06 4.08
C THR A 65 -10.87 -5.38 4.26
N LEU A 66 -9.82 -6.02 3.78
CA LEU A 66 -8.49 -5.47 3.66
C LEU A 66 -7.96 -5.85 2.29
N VAL A 67 -7.40 -4.87 1.57
CA VAL A 67 -6.68 -5.13 0.32
C VAL A 67 -5.20 -4.98 0.60
N SER A 68 -4.42 -5.98 0.20
CA SER A 68 -2.96 -5.97 0.32
C SER A 68 -2.31 -6.31 -1.01
N LEU A 69 -1.20 -5.65 -1.32
CA LEU A 69 -0.39 -5.91 -2.49
C LEU A 69 1.07 -6.06 -2.07
N ALA A 70 1.75 -7.04 -2.67
CA ALA A 70 3.20 -7.15 -2.62
C ALA A 70 3.76 -7.26 -4.05
N ILE A 71 4.90 -6.62 -4.28
CA ILE A 71 5.68 -6.73 -5.51
C ILE A 71 7.05 -7.30 -5.11
N PRO A 72 7.35 -8.56 -5.44
CA PRO A 72 8.66 -9.13 -5.21
C PRO A 72 9.67 -8.56 -6.21
N ARG A 73 10.94 -8.55 -5.79
CA ARG A 73 12.10 -8.17 -6.58
C ARG A 73 13.18 -9.23 -6.46
N LYS A 74 14.12 -9.24 -7.39
CA LYS A 74 15.32 -10.07 -7.33
C LYS A 74 16.11 -9.72 -6.07
N SER A 75 16.57 -10.75 -5.36
CA SER A 75 17.44 -10.61 -4.20
C SER A 75 18.81 -10.12 -4.64
N LEU A 76 19.38 -9.19 -3.86
CA LEU A 76 20.77 -8.76 -4.05
C LEU A 76 21.76 -9.69 -3.34
N ALA A 77 21.27 -10.46 -2.36
CA ALA A 77 22.09 -11.31 -1.51
C ALA A 77 22.23 -12.74 -2.05
N GLU A 78 21.23 -13.21 -2.80
CA GLU A 78 21.16 -14.60 -3.27
C GLU A 78 20.67 -14.64 -4.72
N HIS A 79 21.48 -15.21 -5.60
CA HIS A 79 21.16 -15.29 -7.02
C HIS A 79 19.94 -16.18 -7.26
N GLY A 80 18.98 -15.69 -8.05
CA GLY A 80 17.75 -16.42 -8.38
C GLY A 80 16.67 -16.40 -7.30
N ALA A 81 16.95 -15.85 -6.11
CA ALA A 81 15.94 -15.70 -5.06
C ALA A 81 15.11 -14.42 -5.28
N MET A 82 13.81 -14.51 -4.98
CA MET A 82 12.89 -13.36 -4.96
C MET A 82 12.59 -12.96 -3.50
N VAL A 83 12.56 -11.66 -3.24
CA VAL A 83 12.22 -11.09 -1.92
C VAL A 83 11.12 -10.05 -2.08
N VAL A 84 10.28 -9.84 -1.07
CA VAL A 84 9.29 -8.76 -1.09
C VAL A 84 10.02 -7.41 -1.19
N GLY A 85 9.85 -6.72 -2.32
CA GLY A 85 10.51 -5.45 -2.61
C GLY A 85 9.66 -4.25 -2.24
N TYR A 86 8.36 -4.35 -2.46
CA TYR A 86 7.38 -3.32 -2.13
C TYR A 86 6.12 -3.98 -1.58
N HIS A 87 5.50 -3.35 -0.59
CA HIS A 87 4.23 -3.79 -0.02
C HIS A 87 3.34 -2.58 0.27
N ALA A 88 2.03 -2.74 0.11
CA ALA A 88 1.03 -1.76 0.49
C ALA A 88 -0.26 -2.46 0.93
N GLN A 89 -1.01 -1.89 1.86
CA GLN A 89 -2.31 -2.41 2.27
C GLN A 89 -3.21 -1.34 2.87
N THR A 90 -4.52 -1.52 2.86
CA THR A 90 -5.49 -0.50 3.33
C THR A 90 -5.75 -0.50 4.83
N GLY A 91 -5.27 -1.52 5.54
CA GLY A 91 -5.82 -1.93 6.83
C GLY A 91 -7.26 -2.44 6.68
N TRP A 92 -7.87 -2.83 7.80
CA TRP A 92 -9.27 -3.27 7.83
C TRP A 92 -10.21 -2.08 7.66
N VAL A 93 -11.08 -2.15 6.67
CA VAL A 93 -12.15 -1.19 6.39
C VAL A 93 -13.51 -1.90 6.44
N ASP A 94 -14.59 -1.21 6.82
CA ASP A 94 -15.95 -1.74 6.64
C ASP A 94 -16.30 -1.62 5.15
N ALA A 95 -16.50 -2.77 4.49
CA ALA A 95 -16.70 -2.83 3.05
C ALA A 95 -17.92 -2.02 2.56
N TYR A 96 -18.88 -1.78 3.45
CA TYR A 96 -20.15 -1.13 3.15
C TYR A 96 -20.28 0.26 3.79
N ALA A 97 -19.24 0.78 4.45
CA ALA A 97 -19.26 2.13 4.96
C ALA A 97 -19.16 3.14 3.80
N PRO A 98 -19.95 4.23 3.80
CA PRO A 98 -19.93 5.25 2.74
C PRO A 98 -18.52 5.77 2.41
N ASP A 99 -17.73 6.02 3.45
CA ASP A 99 -16.38 6.57 3.35
C ASP A 99 -15.40 5.64 2.60
N THR A 100 -15.71 4.34 2.55
CA THR A 100 -14.88 3.32 1.87
C THR A 100 -15.15 3.28 0.37
N GLN A 101 -16.22 3.90 -0.12
CA GLN A 101 -16.50 3.97 -1.55
C GLN A 101 -15.36 4.66 -2.33
N ALA A 102 -14.75 5.71 -1.75
CA ALA A 102 -13.62 6.40 -2.36
C ALA A 102 -12.40 5.50 -2.57
N LEU A 103 -12.20 4.47 -1.74
CA LEU A 103 -11.19 3.44 -1.97
C LEU A 103 -11.57 2.57 -3.17
N TRP A 104 -12.81 2.05 -3.19
CA TRP A 104 -13.28 1.11 -4.22
C TRP A 104 -13.28 1.71 -5.62
N GLU A 105 -13.46 3.02 -5.76
CA GLU A 105 -13.37 3.72 -7.04
C GLU A 105 -11.94 3.83 -7.59
N LYS A 106 -10.91 3.61 -6.76
CA LYS A 106 -9.48 3.70 -7.15
C LYS A 106 -8.86 2.36 -7.51
N LEU A 107 -9.50 1.24 -7.15
CA LEU A 107 -9.00 -0.12 -7.41
C LEU A 107 -9.44 -0.78 -8.74
N PRO A 108 -10.42 -0.29 -9.53
CA PRO A 108 -10.80 -0.97 -10.76
C PRO A 108 -9.62 -1.12 -11.72
N TYR A 109 -9.69 -2.15 -12.55
CA TYR A 109 -8.66 -2.48 -13.53
C TYR A 109 -8.37 -1.28 -14.44
N GLU A 110 -9.40 -0.58 -14.90
CA GLU A 110 -9.34 0.54 -15.84
C GLU A 110 -8.73 1.81 -15.22
N ALA A 111 -8.68 1.89 -13.89
CA ALA A 111 -8.10 3.03 -13.18
C ALA A 111 -6.58 2.93 -13.02
N GLN A 112 -5.98 1.78 -13.35
CA GLN A 112 -4.54 1.54 -13.22
C GLN A 112 -3.80 1.81 -14.53
N PRO A 113 -2.48 2.09 -14.48
CA PRO A 113 -1.65 2.16 -15.68
C PRO A 113 -1.60 0.80 -16.40
N HIS A 114 -1.78 0.80 -17.74
CA HIS A 114 -1.73 -0.42 -18.58
C HIS A 114 -0.45 -0.50 -19.43
N GLY A 115 0.63 0.17 -19.03
CA GLY A 115 1.89 0.18 -19.79
C GLY A 115 2.57 -1.18 -19.84
N ASP A 116 2.75 -1.80 -18.67
CA ASP A 116 3.19 -3.18 -18.48
C ASP A 116 2.64 -3.72 -17.14
N LEU A 117 2.86 -5.00 -16.85
CA LEU A 117 2.39 -5.62 -15.61
C LEU A 117 3.01 -4.98 -14.35
N LEU A 118 4.25 -4.47 -14.41
CA LEU A 118 4.87 -3.81 -13.26
C LEU A 118 4.20 -2.46 -12.99
N ALA A 119 3.95 -1.66 -14.02
CA ALA A 119 3.29 -0.36 -13.93
C ALA A 119 1.86 -0.49 -13.38
N TYR A 120 1.15 -1.55 -13.79
CA TYR A 120 -0.17 -1.88 -13.23
C TYR A 120 -0.08 -2.15 -11.72
N ALA A 121 0.83 -3.05 -11.31
CA ALA A 121 1.00 -3.41 -9.90
C ALA A 121 1.44 -2.21 -9.05
N GLN A 122 2.34 -1.38 -9.57
CA GLN A 122 2.80 -0.16 -8.90
C GLN A 122 1.67 0.86 -8.74
N GLY A 123 0.88 1.10 -9.79
CA GLY A 123 -0.27 2.01 -9.72
C GLY A 123 -1.30 1.56 -8.67
N LEU A 124 -1.61 0.26 -8.63
CA LEU A 124 -2.50 -0.28 -7.62
C LEU A 124 -1.94 -0.06 -6.21
N GLY A 125 -0.66 -0.39 -5.99
CA GLY A 125 0.00 -0.19 -4.71
C GLY A 125 0.04 1.28 -4.26
N GLN A 126 0.30 2.21 -5.18
CA GLN A 126 0.26 3.64 -4.92
C GLN A 126 -1.16 4.11 -4.54
N ASN A 127 -2.22 3.55 -5.14
CA ASN A 127 -3.60 3.84 -4.75
C ASN A 127 -3.94 3.32 -3.33
N LEU A 128 -3.43 2.15 -2.94
CA LEU A 128 -3.56 1.64 -1.56
C LEU A 128 -2.82 2.54 -0.55
N ALA A 129 -1.60 2.96 -0.89
CA ALA A 129 -0.80 3.87 -0.08
C ALA A 129 -1.49 5.25 0.07
N LEU A 130 -2.06 5.78 -1.01
CA LEU A 130 -2.79 7.04 -1.00
C LEU A 130 -4.01 6.99 -0.08
N TRP A 131 -4.72 5.86 -0.03
CA TRP A 131 -5.83 5.65 0.90
C TRP A 131 -5.40 5.73 2.38
N ASN A 132 -4.24 5.17 2.73
CA ASN A 132 -3.69 5.27 4.08
C ASN A 132 -3.30 6.70 4.46
N LEU A 133 -3.11 7.54 3.46
CA LEU A 133 -2.69 8.93 3.59
C LEU A 133 -3.83 9.94 3.40
N ARG A 134 -5.08 9.47 3.32
CA ARG A 134 -6.26 10.33 3.09
C ARG A 134 -6.43 11.49 4.07
N GLU A 135 -5.92 11.38 5.30
CA GLU A 135 -5.88 12.49 6.27
C GLU A 135 -5.01 13.67 5.79
N TRP A 136 -4.00 13.39 4.96
CA TRP A 136 -3.05 14.38 4.43
C TRP A 136 -3.44 14.89 3.04
N VAL A 137 -3.95 13.99 2.19
CA VAL A 137 -4.19 14.28 0.76
C VAL A 137 -5.66 14.45 0.39
N GLY A 138 -6.57 14.05 1.28
CA GLY A 138 -8.02 14.01 1.06
C GLY A 138 -8.51 12.64 0.57
N ASP A 139 -9.75 12.29 0.92
CA ASP A 139 -10.34 10.98 0.63
C ASP A 139 -10.44 10.69 -0.87
N HIS A 140 -10.74 11.72 -1.66
CA HIS A 140 -10.99 11.62 -3.10
C HIS A 140 -9.76 11.83 -3.97
N ALA A 141 -8.59 12.09 -3.38
CA ALA A 141 -7.36 12.32 -4.15
C ALA A 141 -7.07 11.16 -5.11
N ARG A 142 -6.80 11.45 -6.38
CA ARG A 142 -6.39 10.45 -7.36
C ARG A 142 -5.05 10.82 -7.96
N ILE A 143 -4.24 9.81 -8.28
CA ILE A 143 -2.95 10.06 -8.93
C ILE A 143 -3.22 10.34 -10.41
N ALA A 144 -2.76 11.50 -10.90
CA ALA A 144 -2.80 11.78 -12.32
C ALA A 144 -1.97 10.76 -13.10
N PRO A 145 -2.35 10.36 -14.32
CA PRO A 145 -1.49 9.50 -15.16
C PRO A 145 -0.07 10.06 -15.33
N SER A 146 0.07 11.38 -15.44
CA SER A 146 1.36 12.08 -15.51
C SER A 146 2.14 12.11 -14.20
N GLY A 147 1.48 11.86 -13.06
CA GLY A 147 2.09 11.83 -11.73
C GLY A 147 2.60 10.46 -11.31
N MET A 148 2.11 9.37 -11.92
CA MET A 148 2.39 7.99 -11.50
C MET A 148 3.88 7.63 -11.43
N SER A 149 4.70 8.14 -12.37
CA SER A 149 6.15 7.88 -12.37
C SER A 149 6.91 8.60 -11.26
N ASN A 150 6.41 9.75 -10.79
CA ASN A 150 7.14 10.66 -9.92
C ASN A 150 6.61 10.67 -8.49
N ILE A 151 5.38 10.18 -8.26
CA ILE A 151 4.73 10.22 -6.95
C ILE A 151 5.26 9.15 -5.98
N ARG A 152 5.87 8.07 -6.50
CA ARG A 152 6.25 6.91 -5.69
C ARG A 152 7.13 7.27 -4.49
N GLU A 153 8.24 7.97 -4.73
CA GLU A 153 9.22 8.29 -3.69
C GLU A 153 8.65 9.27 -2.65
N PRO A 154 8.00 10.38 -3.06
CA PRO A 154 7.26 11.22 -2.12
C PRO A 154 6.20 10.47 -1.30
N LEU A 155 5.47 9.52 -1.91
CA LEU A 155 4.43 8.76 -1.24
C LEU A 155 5.01 7.84 -0.15
N ILE A 156 6.08 7.09 -0.46
CA ILE A 156 6.80 6.25 0.52
C ILE A 156 7.29 7.09 1.70
N ARG A 157 7.83 8.27 1.42
CA ARG A 157 8.31 9.17 2.48
C ARG A 157 7.15 9.68 3.35
N LEU A 158 6.00 10.00 2.76
CA LEU A 158 4.81 10.43 3.50
C LEU A 158 4.23 9.29 4.33
N GLU A 159 4.18 8.05 3.82
CA GLU A 159 3.81 6.85 4.59
C GLU A 159 4.72 6.66 5.80
N THR A 160 6.04 6.84 5.61
CA THR A 160 7.03 6.73 6.67
C THR A 160 6.80 7.77 7.77
N LEU A 161 6.56 9.03 7.40
CA LEU A 161 6.23 10.10 8.35
C LEU A 161 4.91 9.81 9.08
N ASN A 162 3.88 9.36 8.37
CA ASN A 162 2.58 9.03 8.94
C ASN A 162 2.67 7.89 9.98
N ALA A 163 3.47 6.86 9.68
CA ALA A 163 3.74 5.76 10.60
C ALA A 163 4.48 6.25 11.86
N GLN A 164 5.51 7.10 11.71
CA GLN A 164 6.23 7.68 12.84
C GLN A 164 5.33 8.57 13.72
N ILE A 165 4.49 9.42 13.12
CA ILE A 165 3.50 10.25 13.83
C ILE A 165 2.55 9.37 14.63
N SER A 166 2.03 8.30 14.02
CA SER A 166 1.13 7.36 14.67
C SER A 166 1.79 6.65 15.87
N GLN A 167 3.05 6.26 15.75
CA GLN A 167 3.84 5.67 16.85
C GLN A 167 4.03 6.67 18.01
N LEU A 168 4.40 7.93 17.72
CA LEU A 168 4.55 8.95 18.75
C LEU A 168 3.23 9.23 19.48
N ARG A 169 2.11 9.28 18.74
CA ARG A 169 0.76 9.42 19.32
C ARG A 169 0.43 8.25 20.25
N ALA A 170 0.77 7.02 19.86
CA ALA A 170 0.55 5.84 20.68
C ALA A 170 1.38 5.89 21.98
N LEU A 171 2.68 6.21 21.88
CA LEU A 171 3.56 6.37 23.05
C LEU A 171 3.04 7.46 24.00
N ARG A 172 2.54 8.57 23.46
CA ARG A 172 1.99 9.67 24.26
C ARG A 172 0.68 9.30 24.98
N ARG A 173 -0.11 8.39 24.42
CA ARG A 173 -1.36 7.89 25.04
C ARG A 173 -1.10 6.80 26.09
N ASN A 174 0.11 6.26 26.17
CA ASN A 174 0.47 5.28 27.18
C ASN A 174 0.43 5.92 28.58
N PRO A 175 -0.35 5.37 29.54
CA PRO A 175 -0.47 5.88 30.90
C PRO A 175 0.87 5.99 31.65
N ASP A 176 1.83 5.13 31.32
CA ASP A 176 3.13 5.06 32.00
C ASP A 176 4.15 6.09 31.47
N THR A 177 3.79 6.86 30.44
CA THR A 177 4.70 7.84 29.84
C THR A 177 4.90 9.04 30.77
N PRO A 178 6.12 9.30 31.28
CA PRO A 178 6.38 10.43 32.17
C PRO A 178 6.10 11.77 31.49
N LEU A 179 5.67 12.78 32.27
CA LEU A 179 5.32 14.12 31.76
C LEU A 179 6.43 14.75 30.88
N ARG A 180 7.70 14.62 31.30
CA ARG A 180 8.86 15.11 30.55
C ARG A 180 8.98 14.45 29.17
N GLU A 181 8.76 13.14 29.10
CA GLU A 181 8.81 12.40 27.85
C GLU A 181 7.60 12.76 26.98
N SER A 182 6.40 12.87 27.55
CA SER A 182 5.21 13.36 26.83
C SER A 182 5.45 14.73 26.19
N SER A 183 6.09 15.68 26.89
CA SER A 183 6.45 16.98 26.31
C SER A 183 7.44 16.87 25.16
N ARG A 184 8.45 16.00 25.27
CA ARG A 184 9.43 15.73 24.19
C ARG A 184 8.75 15.12 22.96
N LEU A 185 7.90 14.12 23.17
CA LEU A 185 7.14 13.46 22.12
C LEU A 185 6.23 14.45 21.37
N ARG A 186 5.61 15.43 22.06
CA ARG A 186 4.80 16.48 21.41
C ARG A 186 5.60 17.35 20.45
N VAL A 187 6.81 17.77 20.84
CA VAL A 187 7.66 18.59 19.98
C VAL A 187 8.08 17.80 18.74
N GLN A 188 8.44 16.53 18.93
CA GLN A 188 8.80 15.65 17.81
C GLN A 188 7.60 15.37 16.90
N GLU A 189 6.41 15.08 17.46
CA GLU A 189 5.16 14.90 16.72
C GLU A 189 4.87 16.15 15.86
N HIS A 190 4.96 17.34 16.46
CA HIS A 190 4.71 18.59 15.73
C HIS A 190 5.67 18.80 14.56
N ARG A 191 6.97 18.49 14.74
CA ARG A 191 7.96 18.59 13.67
C ARG A 191 7.63 17.65 12.50
N LEU A 192 7.34 16.38 12.81
CA LEU A 192 7.01 15.41 11.75
C LEU A 192 5.71 15.77 11.04
N ILE A 193 4.74 16.36 11.75
CA ILE A 193 3.51 16.88 11.13
C ILE A 193 3.85 17.99 10.12
N GLN A 194 4.72 18.94 10.47
CA GLN A 194 5.14 19.99 9.53
C GLN A 194 5.84 19.42 8.29
N ASP A 195 6.73 18.45 8.48
CA ASP A 195 7.41 17.77 7.37
C ASP A 195 6.40 17.00 6.48
N ALA A 196 5.40 16.37 7.08
CA ALA A 196 4.32 15.66 6.37
C ALA A 196 3.41 16.62 5.61
N MET A 197 3.06 17.79 6.19
CA MET A 197 2.28 18.82 5.51
C MET A 197 3.01 19.35 4.27
N ALA A 198 4.28 19.73 4.41
CA ALA A 198 5.08 20.24 3.29
C ALA A 198 5.20 19.20 2.16
N LEU A 199 5.34 17.92 2.52
CA LEU A 199 5.39 16.83 1.54
C LEU A 199 4.02 16.58 0.90
N ALA A 200 2.93 16.63 1.67
CA ALA A 200 1.57 16.52 1.17
C ALA A 200 1.27 17.63 0.15
N GLU A 201 1.68 18.87 0.41
CA GLU A 201 1.58 19.98 -0.54
C GLU A 201 2.39 19.73 -1.81
N CYS A 202 3.60 19.18 -1.70
CA CYS A 202 4.44 18.85 -2.85
C CYS A 202 3.78 17.80 -3.76
N ILE A 203 3.12 16.79 -3.19
CA ILE A 203 2.45 15.76 -3.99
C ILE A 203 1.12 16.20 -4.57
N GLN A 204 0.49 17.30 -4.10
CA GLN A 204 -0.77 17.80 -4.67
C GLN A 204 -0.69 18.05 -6.18
N GLY A 205 0.47 18.49 -6.70
CA GLY A 205 0.66 18.68 -8.14
C GLY A 205 0.63 17.39 -8.97
N ALA A 206 0.83 16.23 -8.35
CA ALA A 206 0.71 14.92 -8.97
C ALA A 206 -0.69 14.30 -8.80
N LEU A 207 -1.56 14.95 -8.02
CA LEU A 207 -2.92 14.51 -7.73
C LEU A 207 -3.95 15.22 -8.62
N ARG A 208 -5.16 14.66 -8.68
CA ARG A 208 -6.38 15.20 -9.31
C ARG A 208 -7.56 15.00 -8.38
#